data_AF-A0A919K2E2-F1
#
_entry.id   AF-A0A919K2E2-F1
#
_cell.length_a   1.000
_cell.length_b   1.000
_cell.length_c   1.000
_cell.angle_alpha   90.00
_cell.angle_beta   90.00
_cell.angle_gamma   90.00
#
_symmetry.space_group_name_H-M   'P 1'
#
loop_
_entity.id
_entity.type
_entity.pdbx_description
1 polymer ?
#
loop_
_entity_poly.entity_id
_entity_poly.type
_entity_poly.pdbx_seq_one_letter_code
_entity_poly.pdbx_strand_id
1 'polypeptide(L)'
;MISRASLAGWYRNRFVWVAVILLTVSVGVTVLLNSSGSKAEPQDLQTQIMNQMRTTLEQSDPGQHNHGGHTAQQAAAGKDANPAVICGVRVYGYEPATVTALADVRTVYGFHLCGVAQPKYPWDVAVKLAGPVILDMSKNPPGIQVVEATATVKYIDRLKEMFPPKYADLAQKEALTKAEMDDLRRRYDAAADL
;
A
#
# COMPACT_ATOMS: atom_id res chain seq x y z
N MET A 1 74.68 1.58 38.95
CA MET A 1 73.88 0.96 37.86
C MET A 1 72.41 1.24 38.13
N ILE A 2 71.75 2.06 37.31
CA ILE A 2 70.29 2.22 37.32
C ILE A 2 69.82 2.01 35.89
N SER A 3 68.90 1.06 35.75
CA SER A 3 68.53 0.37 34.52
C SER A 3 67.64 1.23 33.62
N ARG A 4 67.98 1.31 32.34
CA ARG A 4 67.16 1.93 31.27
C ARG A 4 66.02 0.99 30.88
N ALA A 5 64.89 1.05 31.56
CA ALA A 5 63.70 0.32 31.13
C ALA A 5 62.40 0.96 31.65
N SER A 6 61.89 2.00 30.99
CA SER A 6 60.43 2.29 31.09
C SER A 6 59.83 3.19 30.00
N LEU A 7 60.61 3.81 29.11
CA LEU A 7 60.03 4.76 28.14
C LEU A 7 59.38 4.09 26.90
N ALA A 8 59.80 2.87 26.54
CA ALA A 8 59.28 2.17 25.35
C ALA A 8 57.84 1.64 25.52
N GLY A 9 57.37 1.43 26.76
CA GLY A 9 56.03 0.89 27.04
C GLY A 9 54.90 1.90 26.82
N TRP A 10 55.17 3.19 27.03
CA TRP A 10 54.12 4.23 26.97
C TRP A 10 53.72 4.60 25.53
N TYR A 11 54.68 4.66 24.61
CA TYR A 11 54.41 4.91 23.19
C TYR A 11 53.65 3.78 22.52
N ARG A 12 53.98 2.52 22.87
CA ARG A 12 53.30 1.33 22.34
C ARG A 12 51.80 1.34 22.67
N ASN A 13 51.42 1.88 23.82
CA ASN A 13 50.02 1.98 24.24
C ASN A 13 49.26 3.06 23.45
N ARG A 14 49.89 4.19 23.12
CA ARG A 14 49.27 5.28 22.34
C ARG A 14 48.92 4.85 20.91
N PHE A 15 49.81 4.11 20.24
CA PHE A 15 49.53 3.61 18.89
C PHE A 15 48.44 2.54 18.87
N VAL A 16 48.33 1.73 19.93
CA VAL A 16 47.23 0.76 20.08
C VAL A 16 45.88 1.49 20.18
N TRP A 17 45.79 2.55 20.99
CA TRP A 17 44.55 3.33 21.10
C TRP A 17 44.17 4.05 19.80
N VAL A 18 45.15 4.59 19.06
CA VAL A 18 44.90 5.19 17.74
C VAL A 18 44.43 4.15 16.73
N ALA A 19 45.04 2.96 16.72
CA ALA A 19 44.62 1.87 15.85
C ALA A 19 43.20 1.38 16.17
N VAL A 20 42.83 1.28 17.46
CA VAL A 20 41.48 0.92 17.89
C VAL A 20 40.46 1.98 17.49
N ILE A 21 40.77 3.27 17.65
CA ILE A 21 39.88 4.36 17.21
C ILE A 21 39.72 4.35 15.69
N LEU A 22 40.81 4.19 14.94
CA LEU A 22 40.74 4.10 13.48
C LEU A 22 39.93 2.88 13.02
N LEU A 23 40.11 1.72 13.65
CA LEU A 23 39.34 0.51 13.33
C LEU A 23 37.86 0.67 13.67
N THR A 24 37.52 1.21 14.83
CA THR A 24 36.12 1.45 15.23
C THR A 24 35.42 2.47 14.35
N VAL A 25 36.10 3.55 13.96
CA VAL A 25 35.59 4.54 13.01
C VAL A 25 35.44 3.93 11.61
N SER A 26 36.42 3.14 11.15
CA SER A 26 36.34 2.48 9.84
C SER A 26 35.18 1.49 9.76
N VAL A 27 35.02 0.65 10.80
CA VAL A 27 33.89 -0.28 10.91
C VAL A 27 32.56 0.48 10.99
N GLY A 28 32.49 1.54 11.80
CA GLY A 28 31.32 2.40 11.91
C GLY A 28 30.92 3.04 10.58
N VAL A 29 31.88 3.54 9.80
CA VAL A 29 31.65 4.09 8.46
C VAL A 29 31.21 3.00 7.47
N THR A 30 31.79 1.80 7.50
CA THR A 30 31.32 0.70 6.63
C THR A 30 29.91 0.23 6.96
N VAL A 31 29.54 0.15 8.25
CA VAL A 31 28.18 -0.19 8.67
C VAL A 31 27.21 0.93 8.30
N LEU A 32 27.60 2.20 8.46
CA LEU A 32 26.77 3.34 8.07
C LEU A 32 26.57 3.39 6.55
N LEU A 33 27.61 3.15 5.74
CA LEU A 33 27.50 3.09 4.28
C LEU A 33 26.68 1.90 3.79
N ASN A 34 26.78 0.73 4.45
CA ASN A 34 25.91 -0.41 4.16
C ASN A 34 24.47 -0.22 4.66
N SER A 35 24.25 0.53 5.73
CA SER A 35 22.90 0.82 6.25
C SER A 35 22.21 1.97 5.51
N SER A 36 23.00 2.90 4.95
CA SER A 36 22.52 4.07 4.19
C SER A 36 22.39 3.78 2.70
N GLY A 37 22.75 2.56 2.27
CA GLY A 37 22.68 2.06 0.91
C GLY A 37 21.44 1.20 0.64
N SER A 38 20.27 1.54 1.19
CA SER A 38 19.03 1.07 0.56
C SER A 38 18.79 1.92 -0.69
N LYS A 39 19.55 1.62 -1.75
CA LYS A 39 19.05 1.86 -3.10
C LYS A 39 17.81 0.99 -3.18
N ALA A 40 16.64 1.59 -2.92
CA ALA A 40 15.37 0.88 -2.80
C ALA A 40 15.32 -0.16 -3.91
N GLU A 41 15.32 -1.44 -3.52
CA GLU A 41 15.19 -2.54 -4.46
C GLU A 41 13.96 -2.23 -5.33
N PRO A 42 14.02 -2.40 -6.67
CA PRO A 42 12.87 -2.12 -7.51
C PRO A 42 11.66 -2.82 -6.93
N GLN A 43 10.66 -2.04 -6.52
CA GLN A 43 9.47 -2.58 -5.89
C GLN A 43 8.89 -3.66 -6.81
N ASP A 44 8.62 -4.86 -6.29
CA ASP A 44 8.04 -5.92 -7.10
C ASP A 44 6.76 -5.42 -7.81
N LEU A 45 6.56 -5.84 -9.06
CA LEU A 45 5.47 -5.33 -9.92
C LEU A 45 4.11 -5.50 -9.24
N GLN A 46 3.90 -6.62 -8.52
CA GLN A 46 2.65 -6.84 -7.79
C GLN A 46 2.40 -5.75 -6.75
N THR A 47 3.45 -5.33 -6.04
CA THR A 47 3.33 -4.30 -5.00
C THR A 47 3.11 -2.92 -5.63
N GLN A 48 3.73 -2.64 -6.78
CA GLN A 48 3.45 -1.43 -7.55
C GLN A 48 1.98 -1.37 -8.00
N ILE A 49 1.44 -2.47 -8.53
CA ILE A 49 0.04 -2.57 -8.95
C ILE A 49 -0.91 -2.37 -7.76
N MET A 50 -0.65 -3.04 -6.63
CA MET A 50 -1.47 -2.88 -5.43
C MET A 50 -1.47 -1.44 -4.92
N ASN A 51 -0.30 -0.78 -4.92
CA ASN A 51 -0.20 0.62 -4.53
C ASN A 51 -0.97 1.52 -5.47
N GLN A 52 -0.78 1.35 -6.79
CA GLN A 52 -1.50 2.13 -7.79
C GLN A 52 -3.01 1.93 -7.68
N MET A 53 -3.46 0.69 -7.48
CA MET A 53 -4.88 0.37 -7.31
C MET A 53 -5.48 1.07 -6.10
N ARG A 54 -4.80 0.98 -4.95
CA ARG A 54 -5.23 1.65 -3.72
C ARG A 54 -5.26 3.17 -3.89
N THR A 55 -4.19 3.77 -4.38
CA THR A 55 -4.11 5.22 -4.59
C THR A 55 -5.19 5.71 -5.54
N THR A 56 -5.43 5.01 -6.65
CA THR A 56 -6.50 5.35 -7.59
C THR A 56 -7.87 5.32 -6.90
N LEU A 57 -8.17 4.32 -6.08
CA LEU A 57 -9.45 4.22 -5.38
C LEU A 57 -9.59 5.30 -4.30
N GLU A 58 -8.56 5.53 -3.48
CA GLU A 58 -8.59 6.50 -2.38
C GLU A 58 -8.63 7.96 -2.86
N GLN A 59 -8.09 8.25 -4.05
CA GLN A 59 -8.12 9.58 -4.67
C GLN A 59 -9.34 9.82 -5.55
N SER A 60 -10.09 8.78 -5.90
CA SER A 60 -11.29 8.91 -6.70
C SER A 60 -12.43 9.47 -5.86
N ASP A 61 -13.27 10.31 -6.48
CA ASP A 61 -14.47 10.81 -5.82
C ASP A 61 -15.30 9.62 -5.29
N PRO A 62 -15.82 9.68 -4.05
CA PRO A 62 -16.61 8.60 -3.50
C PRO A 62 -17.74 8.17 -4.44
N GLY A 63 -18.39 9.07 -5.18
CA GLY A 63 -19.45 8.72 -6.13
C GLY A 63 -19.00 7.90 -7.34
N GLN A 64 -17.70 7.86 -7.67
CA GLN A 64 -17.16 7.11 -8.81
C GLN A 64 -17.02 5.61 -8.55
N HIS A 65 -16.97 5.22 -7.28
CA HIS A 65 -16.82 3.82 -6.93
C HIS A 65 -17.63 3.40 -5.70
N ASN A 66 -18.29 4.32 -4.98
CA ASN A 66 -19.21 4.04 -3.88
C ASN A 66 -20.65 3.89 -4.43
N HIS A 67 -21.22 2.71 -4.25
CA HIS A 67 -22.56 2.38 -4.72
C HIS A 67 -23.60 2.88 -3.73
N GLY A 68 -24.22 4.00 -4.07
CA GLY A 68 -25.50 4.42 -3.49
C GLY A 68 -25.41 5.61 -2.54
N GLY A 69 -25.90 6.76 -3.01
CA GLY A 69 -26.78 7.68 -2.25
C GLY A 69 -26.29 8.33 -0.95
N HIS A 70 -25.13 7.99 -0.39
CA HIS A 70 -24.66 8.48 0.91
C HIS A 70 -23.83 9.77 0.82
N THR A 71 -23.67 10.35 -0.39
CA THR A 71 -23.13 11.70 -0.58
C THR A 71 -23.93 12.77 0.18
N ALA A 72 -25.21 12.51 0.48
CA ALA A 72 -26.04 13.40 1.29
C ALA A 72 -25.52 13.58 2.74
N GLN A 73 -24.80 12.61 3.30
CA GLN A 73 -24.27 12.70 4.66
C GLN A 73 -22.96 13.52 4.71
N GLN A 74 -22.25 13.64 3.59
CA GLN A 74 -21.04 14.47 3.46
C GLN A 74 -21.37 15.97 3.34
N ALA A 75 -22.56 16.33 2.87
CA ALA A 75 -22.99 17.73 2.78
C ALA A 75 -23.51 18.32 4.11
N ALA A 76 -23.86 17.46 5.08
CA ALA A 76 -24.40 17.89 6.37
C ALA A 76 -23.32 18.17 7.44
N ALA A 77 -22.10 17.67 7.24
CA ALA A 77 -20.93 17.98 8.06
C ALA A 77 -20.22 19.19 7.44
N GLY A 78 -20.46 20.38 8.00
CA GLY A 78 -20.01 21.65 7.42
C GLY A 78 -18.52 21.68 7.06
N LYS A 79 -18.23 22.20 5.86
CA LYS A 79 -17.03 22.89 5.32
C LYS A 79 -15.60 22.59 5.82
N ASP A 80 -15.35 21.59 6.65
CA ASP A 80 -14.03 21.22 7.14
C ASP A 80 -13.69 19.81 6.63
N ALA A 81 -12.80 19.76 5.63
CA ALA A 81 -12.19 18.58 4.99
C ALA A 81 -13.13 17.39 4.67
N ASN A 82 -13.33 17.11 3.38
CA ASN A 82 -13.99 15.87 2.97
C ASN A 82 -13.33 14.66 3.66
N PRO A 83 -14.09 13.81 4.36
CA PRO A 83 -13.53 12.70 5.11
C PRO A 83 -12.78 11.77 4.16
N ALA A 84 -11.59 11.32 4.59
CA ALA A 84 -10.71 10.52 3.76
C ALA A 84 -11.36 9.16 3.44
N VAL A 85 -11.21 8.70 2.20
CA VAL A 85 -11.55 7.32 1.83
C VAL A 85 -10.30 6.47 2.01
N ILE A 86 -10.43 5.39 2.77
CA ILE A 86 -9.33 4.44 3.02
C ILE A 86 -9.73 3.08 2.49
N CYS A 87 -8.90 2.50 1.63
CA CYS A 87 -9.20 1.26 0.91
C CYS A 87 -8.21 0.16 1.23
N GLY A 88 -8.71 -1.03 1.56
CA GLY A 88 -7.97 -2.28 1.43
C GLY A 88 -8.21 -2.85 0.04
N VAL A 89 -7.17 -3.34 -0.59
CA VAL A 89 -7.24 -3.87 -1.96
C VAL A 89 -6.59 -5.23 -2.04
N ARG A 90 -7.08 -6.05 -2.96
CA ARG A 90 -6.47 -7.32 -3.34
C ARG A 90 -6.49 -7.46 -4.85
N VAL A 91 -5.36 -7.85 -5.43
CA VAL A 91 -5.22 -8.08 -6.87
C VAL A 91 -5.36 -9.57 -7.15
N TYR A 92 -6.28 -9.92 -8.04
CA TYR A 92 -6.44 -11.29 -8.56
C TYR A 92 -5.53 -11.55 -9.75
N GLY A 93 -5.30 -10.52 -10.57
CA GLY A 93 -4.32 -10.53 -11.63
C GLY A 93 -4.44 -9.32 -12.54
N TYR A 94 -3.65 -9.32 -13.61
CA TYR A 94 -3.56 -8.20 -14.54
C TYR A 94 -3.29 -8.67 -15.96
N GLU A 95 -3.52 -7.78 -16.92
CA GLU A 95 -3.30 -8.02 -18.34
C GLU A 95 -2.50 -6.88 -18.99
N PRO A 96 -1.56 -7.18 -19.90
CA PRO A 96 -1.13 -8.54 -20.29
C PRO A 96 -0.34 -9.24 -19.18
N ALA A 97 -0.53 -10.55 -19.00
CA ALA A 97 0.08 -11.29 -17.87
C ALA A 97 1.61 -11.47 -17.96
N THR A 98 2.21 -11.15 -19.11
CA THR A 98 3.64 -11.32 -19.38
C THR A 98 4.47 -10.07 -19.14
N VAL A 99 3.84 -8.95 -18.76
CA VAL A 99 4.56 -7.69 -18.56
C VAL A 99 5.31 -7.70 -17.23
N THR A 100 6.43 -6.98 -17.19
CA THR A 100 7.28 -6.87 -16.00
C THR A 100 7.37 -5.43 -15.47
N ALA A 101 6.76 -4.47 -16.17
CA ALA A 101 6.71 -3.07 -15.79
C ALA A 101 5.26 -2.58 -15.64
N LEU A 102 5.01 -1.73 -14.64
CA LEU A 102 3.70 -1.17 -14.36
C LEU A 102 3.13 -0.41 -15.57
N ALA A 103 3.98 0.30 -16.31
CA ALA A 103 3.59 1.09 -17.49
C ALA A 103 2.99 0.25 -18.63
N ASP A 104 3.28 -1.05 -18.66
CA ASP A 104 2.78 -1.97 -19.69
C ASP A 104 1.49 -2.69 -19.25
N VAL A 105 1.10 -2.57 -17.98
CA VAL A 105 -0.15 -3.11 -17.46
C VAL A 105 -1.31 -2.28 -18.00
N ARG A 106 -2.31 -2.96 -18.58
CA ARG A 106 -3.50 -2.33 -19.19
C ARG A 106 -4.74 -2.52 -18.36
N THR A 107 -4.90 -3.69 -17.75
CA THR A 107 -6.07 -4.00 -16.95
C THR A 107 -5.65 -4.69 -15.67
N VAL A 108 -6.24 -4.29 -14.54
CA VAL A 108 -6.06 -4.96 -13.25
C VAL A 108 -7.42 -5.43 -12.76
N TYR A 109 -7.50 -6.70 -12.37
CA TYR A 109 -8.69 -7.32 -11.79
C TYR A 109 -8.44 -7.56 -10.31
N GLY A 110 -9.36 -7.11 -9.45
CA GLY A 110 -9.18 -7.24 -8.02
C GLY A 110 -10.46 -7.06 -7.23
N PHE A 111 -10.28 -6.84 -5.94
CA PHE A 111 -11.32 -6.54 -4.96
C PHE A 111 -10.89 -5.36 -4.11
N HIS A 112 -11.86 -4.54 -3.71
CA HIS A 112 -11.64 -3.47 -2.77
C HIS A 112 -12.64 -3.55 -1.62
N LEU A 113 -12.22 -3.05 -0.46
CA LEU A 113 -13.08 -2.67 0.66
C LEU A 113 -12.64 -1.29 1.13
N CYS A 114 -13.45 -0.29 0.85
CA CYS A 114 -13.20 1.10 1.18
C CYS A 114 -14.13 1.55 2.30
N GLY A 115 -13.62 2.37 3.22
CA GLY A 115 -14.39 3.02 4.28
C GLY A 115 -14.15 4.53 4.27
N VAL A 116 -15.19 5.30 4.55
CA VAL A 116 -15.09 6.76 4.74
C VAL A 116 -14.69 7.04 6.19
N ALA A 117 -13.46 7.49 6.40
CA ALA A 117 -12.88 7.78 7.72
C ALA A 117 -13.37 9.13 8.22
N GLN A 118 -14.50 9.12 8.94
CA GLN A 118 -14.98 10.29 9.65
C GLN A 118 -14.23 10.44 10.99
N PRO A 119 -13.82 11.65 11.39
CA PRO A 119 -13.11 11.86 12.65
C PRO A 119 -13.87 11.29 13.84
N LYS A 120 -13.19 10.48 14.65
CA LYS A 120 -13.71 9.81 15.86
C LYS A 120 -14.79 8.75 15.63
N TYR A 121 -15.03 8.32 14.38
CA TYR A 121 -15.94 7.22 14.08
C TYR A 121 -15.18 5.92 13.81
N PRO A 122 -15.36 4.85 14.63
CA PRO A 122 -14.65 3.60 14.46
C PRO A 122 -15.06 2.84 13.19
N TRP A 123 -14.17 1.96 12.72
CA TRP A 123 -14.38 1.17 11.50
C TRP A 123 -15.75 0.51 11.45
N ASP A 124 -16.23 -0.08 12.55
CA ASP A 124 -17.46 -0.87 12.54
C ASP A 124 -18.70 -0.07 12.14
N VAL A 125 -18.73 1.24 12.39
CA VAL A 125 -19.84 2.14 12.01
C VAL A 125 -19.58 2.95 10.75
N ALA A 126 -18.39 2.81 10.14
CA ALA A 126 -18.04 3.51 8.92
C ALA A 126 -18.98 3.15 7.77
N VAL A 127 -19.28 4.12 6.90
CA VAL A 127 -19.84 3.86 5.58
C VAL A 127 -18.78 3.11 4.78
N LYS A 128 -19.15 1.93 4.28
CA LYS A 128 -18.24 1.03 3.58
C LYS A 128 -18.80 0.62 2.24
N LEU A 129 -17.91 0.36 1.31
CA LEU A 129 -18.23 -0.39 0.12
C LEU A 129 -17.18 -1.45 -0.12
N ALA A 130 -17.64 -2.64 -0.50
CA ALA A 130 -16.80 -3.70 -1.00
C ALA A 130 -17.33 -4.31 -2.30
N GLY A 131 -16.39 -4.76 -3.14
CA GLY A 131 -16.73 -5.53 -4.32
C GLY A 131 -15.54 -5.82 -5.22
N PRO A 132 -15.73 -6.69 -6.23
CA PRO A 132 -14.82 -6.84 -7.34
C PRO A 132 -14.76 -5.55 -8.17
N VAL A 133 -13.55 -5.20 -8.61
CA VAL A 133 -13.28 -3.99 -9.36
C VAL A 133 -12.25 -4.26 -10.45
N ILE A 134 -12.37 -3.53 -11.55
CA ILE A 134 -11.44 -3.52 -12.66
C ILE A 134 -10.85 -2.12 -12.76
N LEU A 135 -9.52 -2.03 -12.84
CA LEU A 135 -8.84 -0.79 -13.19
C LEU A 135 -8.38 -0.86 -14.64
N ASP A 136 -8.81 0.13 -15.43
CA ASP A 136 -8.32 0.40 -16.77
C ASP A 136 -7.09 1.31 -16.67
N MET A 137 -5.92 0.69 -16.69
CA MET A 137 -4.60 1.33 -16.58
C MET A 137 -4.14 1.97 -17.89
N SER A 138 -4.90 1.83 -18.99
CA SER A 138 -4.58 2.48 -20.27
C SER A 138 -4.88 3.99 -20.28
N LYS A 139 -5.51 4.50 -19.22
CA LYS A 139 -5.91 5.91 -19.05
C LYS A 139 -5.14 6.56 -17.91
N ASN A 140 -5.07 7.89 -17.94
CA ASN A 140 -4.52 8.70 -16.86
C ASN A 140 -5.52 9.81 -16.46
N PRO A 141 -6.15 9.75 -15.27
CA PRO A 141 -6.01 8.71 -14.25
C PRO A 141 -6.58 7.35 -14.71
N PRO A 142 -6.18 6.22 -14.07
CA PRO A 142 -6.76 4.93 -14.38
C PRO A 142 -8.28 4.92 -14.20
N GLY A 143 -9.00 4.32 -15.15
CA GLY A 143 -10.45 4.21 -15.08
C GLY A 143 -10.86 3.15 -14.07
N ILE A 144 -11.94 3.40 -13.30
CA ILE A 144 -12.49 2.41 -12.37
C ILE A 144 -13.77 1.84 -12.96
N GLN A 145 -13.90 0.51 -12.95
CA GLN A 145 -15.13 -0.18 -13.30
C GLN A 145 -15.49 -1.15 -12.18
N VAL A 146 -16.70 -0.99 -11.68
CA VAL A 146 -17.25 -1.74 -10.55
C VAL A 146 -18.34 -2.67 -11.05
N VAL A 147 -18.48 -3.83 -10.41
CA VAL A 147 -19.49 -4.81 -10.79
C VAL A 147 -20.80 -4.46 -10.11
N GLU A 148 -21.83 -4.08 -10.89
CA GLU A 148 -23.18 -3.80 -10.40
C GLU A 148 -24.22 -4.69 -11.09
N ALA A 149 -25.22 -5.14 -10.34
CA ALA A 149 -26.42 -5.68 -10.96
C ALA A 149 -27.16 -4.56 -11.71
N THR A 150 -27.79 -4.90 -12.83
CA THR A 150 -28.70 -3.99 -13.53
C THR A 150 -30.14 -4.44 -13.33
N ALA A 151 -31.10 -3.68 -13.86
CA ALA A 151 -32.50 -4.09 -13.87
C ALA A 151 -32.74 -5.45 -14.57
N THR A 152 -31.83 -5.87 -15.46
CA THR A 152 -31.99 -7.06 -16.30
C THR A 152 -30.89 -8.10 -16.12
N VAL A 153 -29.76 -7.76 -15.49
CA VAL A 153 -28.62 -8.66 -15.32
C VAL A 153 -28.32 -8.84 -13.84
N LYS A 154 -28.33 -10.11 -13.38
CA LYS A 154 -27.98 -10.45 -12.00
C LYS A 154 -26.50 -10.17 -11.77
N TYR A 155 -26.16 -9.82 -10.54
CA TYR A 155 -24.77 -9.51 -10.13
C TYR A 155 -23.74 -10.56 -10.56
N ILE A 156 -24.04 -11.85 -10.35
CA ILE A 156 -23.12 -12.95 -10.68
C ILE A 156 -22.93 -13.11 -12.19
N ASP A 157 -23.98 -12.87 -12.97
CA ASP A 157 -23.89 -12.93 -14.43
C ASP A 157 -23.08 -11.74 -14.93
N ARG A 158 -23.31 -10.55 -14.35
CA ARG A 158 -22.50 -9.36 -14.64
C ARG A 158 -21.02 -9.55 -14.31
N LEU A 159 -20.71 -10.17 -13.18
CA LEU A 159 -19.34 -10.48 -12.80
C LEU A 159 -18.66 -11.34 -13.86
N LYS A 160 -19.34 -12.37 -14.38
CA LYS A 160 -18.82 -13.27 -15.42
C LYS A 160 -18.69 -12.59 -16.79
N GLU A 161 -19.52 -11.59 -17.09
CA GLU A 161 -19.38 -10.76 -18.29
C GLU A 161 -18.14 -9.85 -18.23
N MET A 162 -17.81 -9.34 -17.04
CA MET A 162 -16.76 -8.33 -16.85
C MET A 162 -15.38 -8.93 -16.55
N PHE A 163 -15.31 -10.07 -15.88
CA PHE A 163 -14.06 -10.70 -15.43
C PHE A 163 -13.69 -11.92 -16.28
N PRO A 164 -12.40 -12.13 -16.59
CA PRO A 164 -11.92 -13.42 -17.09
C PRO A 164 -12.33 -14.56 -16.14
N PRO A 165 -12.69 -15.76 -16.65
CA PRO A 165 -13.27 -16.84 -15.83
C PRO A 165 -12.47 -17.17 -14.57
N LYS A 166 -11.12 -17.25 -14.68
CA LYS A 166 -10.22 -17.51 -13.54
C LYS A 166 -10.36 -16.48 -12.41
N TYR A 167 -10.62 -15.22 -12.75
CA TYR A 167 -10.73 -14.13 -11.77
C TYR A 167 -12.17 -13.95 -11.28
N ALA A 168 -13.17 -14.26 -12.11
CA ALA A 168 -14.57 -14.27 -11.70
C ALA A 168 -14.84 -15.33 -10.60
N ASP A 169 -14.17 -16.48 -10.66
CA ASP A 169 -14.26 -17.53 -9.64
C ASP A 169 -13.59 -17.11 -8.32
N LEU A 170 -12.44 -16.44 -8.40
CA LEU A 170 -11.77 -15.88 -7.21
C LEU A 170 -12.62 -14.78 -6.58
N ALA A 171 -13.16 -13.86 -7.38
CA ALA A 171 -13.99 -12.75 -6.93
C ALA A 171 -15.29 -13.18 -6.22
N GLN A 172 -15.76 -14.41 -6.43
CA GLN A 172 -16.90 -14.99 -5.71
C GLN A 172 -16.54 -15.62 -4.37
N LYS A 173 -15.27 -16.00 -4.17
CA LYS A 173 -14.83 -16.82 -3.02
C LYS A 173 -13.91 -16.07 -2.07
N GLU A 174 -13.14 -15.14 -2.61
CA GLU A 174 -12.08 -14.45 -1.92
C GLU A 174 -12.40 -12.96 -1.81
N ALA A 175 -11.97 -12.40 -0.69
CA ALA A 175 -11.97 -10.97 -0.43
C ALA A 175 -10.57 -10.60 0.09
N LEU A 176 -10.49 -9.59 0.97
CA LEU A 176 -9.24 -9.27 1.65
C LEU A 176 -8.81 -10.41 2.58
N THR A 177 -7.52 -10.74 2.54
CA THR A 177 -6.84 -11.59 3.52
C THR A 177 -6.82 -10.91 4.89
N LYS A 178 -6.48 -11.67 5.93
CA LYS A 178 -6.30 -11.11 7.28
C LYS A 178 -5.27 -9.97 7.29
N ALA A 179 -4.14 -10.10 6.60
CA ALA A 179 -3.11 -9.08 6.57
C ALA A 179 -3.59 -7.79 5.88
N GLU A 180 -4.33 -7.92 4.77
CA GLU A 180 -4.93 -6.78 4.05
C GLU A 180 -6.02 -6.09 4.89
N MET A 181 -6.83 -6.86 5.62
CA MET A 181 -7.82 -6.33 6.58
C MET A 181 -7.15 -5.61 7.76
N ASP A 182 -6.11 -6.19 8.34
CA ASP A 182 -5.39 -5.59 9.46
C ASP A 182 -4.70 -4.28 9.03
N ASP A 183 -4.15 -4.23 7.80
CA ASP A 183 -3.61 -3.00 7.23
C ASP A 183 -4.67 -1.93 6.98
N LEU A 184 -5.78 -2.30 6.36
CA LEU A 184 -6.92 -1.40 6.15
C LEU A 184 -7.40 -0.79 7.46
N ARG A 185 -7.61 -1.61 8.50
CA ARG A 185 -8.09 -1.14 9.81
C ARG A 185 -7.12 -0.14 10.44
N ARG A 186 -5.81 -0.45 10.47
CA ARG A 186 -4.80 0.48 11.01
C ARG A 186 -4.80 1.82 10.28
N ARG A 187 -4.85 1.82 8.95
CA ARG A 187 -4.85 3.06 8.15
C ARG A 187 -6.16 3.83 8.31
N TYR A 188 -7.28 3.14 8.45
CA TYR A 188 -8.56 3.77 8.73
C TYR A 188 -8.54 4.46 10.09
N ASP A 189 -8.12 3.77 11.15
CA ASP A 189 -8.09 4.31 12.51
C ASP A 189 -7.18 5.55 12.57
N ALA A 190 -6.01 5.50 11.91
CA ALA A 190 -5.13 6.66 11.78
C ALA A 190 -5.80 7.85 11.05
N ALA A 191 -6.57 7.59 9.99
CA ALA A 191 -7.30 8.63 9.26
C ALA A 191 -8.52 9.17 10.03
N ALA A 192 -9.10 8.35 10.90
CA ALA A 192 -10.22 8.71 11.78
C ALA A 192 -9.77 9.31 13.13
N ASP A 193 -8.46 9.44 13.37
CA ASP A 193 -7.88 9.94 14.62
C ASP A 193 -8.28 9.09 15.85
N LEU A 194 -8.10 7.78 15.74
CA LEU A 194 -8.42 6.76 16.76
C LEU A 194 -7.19 6.03 17.30
#